data_AF-A0A0M0C0Q3-F1
#
_entry.id   AF-A0A0M0C0Q3-F1
#
_cell.length_a   1.000
_cell.length_b   1.000
_cell.length_c   1.000
_cell.angle_alpha   90.00
_cell.angle_beta   90.00
_cell.angle_gamma   90.00
#
_symmetry.space_group_name_H-M   'P 1'
#
loop_
_entity.id
_entity.type
_entity.pdbx_description
1 polymer ?
#
loop_
_entity_poly.entity_id
_entity_poly.type
_entity_poly.pdbx_seq_one_letter_code
_entity_poly.pdbx_strand_id
1 'polypeptide(L)'
;MAEVCSTCGLPNDLCVCGEIEKEQQRIRIRLETRKFGRSNTVVDGMEDKNKKLSEIAQKLKNYCACGGTSKNGQIMLQGDHRDKVREFLIEKMGYPEENIELQ
;
A
#
# COMPACT_ATOMS: atom_id res chain seq x y z
N MET A 1 30.49 5.54 -8.12
CA MET A 1 30.05 4.25 -8.68
C MET A 1 28.57 4.40 -8.98
N ALA A 2 28.15 4.19 -10.23
CA ALA A 2 26.73 4.27 -10.57
C ALA A 2 26.00 3.14 -9.84
N GLU A 3 24.99 3.49 -9.05
CA GLU A 3 24.14 2.49 -8.43
C GLU A 3 23.32 1.82 -9.54
N VAL A 4 23.56 0.53 -9.72
CA VAL A 4 22.89 -0.31 -10.72
C VAL A 4 21.87 -1.19 -10.03
N CYS A 5 20.72 -1.35 -10.66
CA CYS A 5 19.67 -2.21 -10.15
C CYS A 5 20.12 -3.67 -10.18
N SER A 6 20.04 -4.38 -9.04
CA SER A 6 20.44 -5.79 -8.93
C SER A 6 19.52 -6.76 -9.69
N THR A 7 18.34 -6.30 -10.11
CA THR A 7 17.35 -7.12 -10.83
C THR A 7 17.56 -7.07 -12.33
N CYS A 8 17.82 -5.89 -12.90
CA CYS A 8 17.92 -5.70 -14.35
C CYS A 8 19.29 -5.21 -14.83
N GLY A 9 20.22 -4.86 -13.92
CA GLY A 9 21.56 -4.37 -14.24
C GLY A 9 21.61 -2.95 -14.81
N LEU A 10 20.47 -2.28 -14.97
CA LEU A 10 20.41 -0.91 -15.48
C LEU A 10 20.82 0.11 -14.40
N PRO A 11 21.43 1.24 -14.78
CA PRO A 11 21.59 2.40 -13.91
C PRO A 11 20.24 2.76 -13.27
N ASN A 12 20.21 3.12 -11.99
CA ASN A 12 18.97 3.44 -11.27
C ASN A 12 18.13 4.52 -11.98
N ASP A 13 18.76 5.49 -12.66
CA ASP A 13 18.08 6.54 -13.43
C ASP A 13 17.32 6.03 -14.68
N LEU A 14 17.61 4.82 -15.15
CA LEU A 14 16.95 4.18 -16.30
C LEU A 14 16.13 2.94 -15.89
N CYS A 15 16.09 2.63 -14.59
CA CYS A 15 15.45 1.43 -14.10
C CYS A 15 13.93 1.62 -13.92
N VAL A 16 13.14 0.79 -14.59
CA VAL A 16 11.66 0.76 -14.48
C VAL A 16 11.14 -0.40 -13.63
N CYS A 17 12.02 -1.20 -12.99
CA CYS A 17 11.60 -2.38 -12.24
C CYS A 17 10.58 -2.07 -11.13
N GLY A 18 10.70 -0.91 -10.49
CA GLY A 18 9.76 -0.50 -9.44
C GLY A 18 8.35 -0.16 -9.96
N GLU A 19 8.21 0.21 -11.23
CA GLU A 19 6.92 0.48 -11.87
C GLU A 19 6.25 -0.84 -12.28
N ILE A 20 7.02 -1.74 -12.88
CA ILE A 20 6.58 -3.10 -13.22
C ILE A 20 6.14 -3.86 -11.96
N GLU A 21 6.86 -3.73 -10.84
CA GLU A 21 6.48 -4.33 -9.55
C GLU A 21 5.10 -3.85 -9.06
N LYS A 22 4.72 -2.59 -9.31
CA LYS A 22 3.39 -2.06 -8.92
C LYS A 22 2.29 -2.57 -9.84
N GLU A 23 2.56 -2.70 -11.14
CA GLU A 23 1.60 -3.22 -12.13
C GLU A 23 1.22 -4.68 -11.91
N GLN A 24 2.03 -5.46 -11.18
CA GLN A 24 1.76 -6.87 -10.90
C GLN A 24 1.02 -7.11 -9.57
N GLN A 25 1.00 -6.12 -8.67
CA GLN A 25 0.42 -6.29 -7.33
C GLN A 25 -1.09 -6.10 -7.35
N ARG A 26 -1.83 -7.07 -6.80
CA ARG A 26 -3.27 -6.96 -6.56
C ARG A 26 -3.54 -6.55 -5.12
N ILE A 27 -4.05 -5.34 -4.94
CA ILE A 27 -4.31 -4.75 -3.63
C ILE A 27 -5.78 -4.95 -3.28
N ARG A 28 -6.04 -5.43 -2.08
CA ARG A 28 -7.39 -5.56 -1.55
C ARG A 28 -7.59 -4.59 -0.40
N ILE A 29 -8.72 -3.91 -0.40
CA ILE A 29 -9.11 -2.96 0.64
C ILE A 29 -10.46 -3.41 1.16
N ARG A 30 -10.52 -3.85 2.43
CA ARG A 30 -11.73 -4.38 3.05
C ARG A 30 -12.08 -3.68 4.34
N LEU A 31 -13.36 -3.66 4.68
CA LEU A 31 -13.84 -3.22 5.98
C LEU A 31 -13.95 -4.42 6.94
N GLU A 32 -13.25 -4.36 8.05
CA GLU A 32 -13.39 -5.32 9.14
C GLU A 32 -14.00 -4.66 10.37
N THR A 33 -14.86 -5.39 11.07
CA THR A 33 -15.42 -4.94 12.35
C THR A 33 -14.63 -5.58 13.49
N ARG A 34 -13.99 -4.74 14.32
CA ARG A 34 -13.30 -5.16 15.53
C ARG A 34 -14.24 -5.19 16.74
N LYS A 35 -13.70 -5.58 17.89
CA LYS A 35 -14.38 -5.56 19.19
C LYS A 35 -15.12 -4.24 19.38
N PHE A 36 -16.32 -4.33 19.96
CA PHE A 36 -17.21 -3.18 20.25
C PHE A 36 -17.72 -2.46 18.99
N GLY A 37 -17.87 -3.17 17.86
CA GLY A 37 -18.47 -2.60 16.65
C GLY A 37 -17.60 -1.55 15.96
N ARG A 38 -16.32 -1.47 16.30
CA ARG A 38 -15.40 -0.48 15.70
C ARG A 38 -14.97 -0.94 14.32
N SER A 39 -15.27 -0.13 13.31
CA SER A 39 -14.81 -0.34 11.93
C SER A 39 -13.31 -0.14 11.80
N ASN A 40 -12.67 -0.97 10.99
CA ASN A 40 -11.25 -0.91 10.68
C ASN A 40 -11.07 -1.21 9.19
N THR A 41 -10.38 -0.33 8.47
CA THR A 41 -10.01 -0.58 7.08
C THR A 41 -8.75 -1.42 7.04
N VAL A 42 -8.76 -2.52 6.29
CA VAL A 42 -7.62 -3.43 6.12
C VAL A 42 -7.19 -3.42 4.66
N VAL A 43 -5.89 -3.26 4.45
CA VAL A 43 -5.24 -3.25 3.13
C VAL A 43 -4.23 -4.38 3.06
N ASP A 44 -4.34 -5.26 2.08
CA ASP A 44 -3.41 -6.37 1.85
C ASP A 44 -3.14 -6.62 0.36
N GLY A 45 -2.25 -7.57 0.06
CA GLY A 45 -1.83 -7.86 -1.33
C GLY A 45 -0.67 -7.00 -1.86
N MET A 46 -0.08 -6.17 -0.99
CA MET A 46 1.16 -5.45 -1.25
C MET A 46 2.37 -6.32 -0.86
N GLU A 47 3.51 -6.15 -1.54
CA GLU A 47 4.74 -6.88 -1.20
C GLU A 47 5.14 -6.68 0.28
N ASP A 48 5.40 -7.79 0.97
CA ASP A 48 5.83 -7.80 2.37
C ASP A 48 7.34 -7.52 2.51
N LYS A 49 7.74 -6.32 2.08
CA LYS A 49 8.96 -5.69 2.56
C LYS A 49 8.53 -4.90 3.79
N ASN A 50 8.53 -5.51 4.99
CA ASN A 50 8.08 -4.91 6.26
C ASN A 50 8.41 -3.41 6.45
N LYS A 51 9.59 -2.98 6.00
CA LYS A 51 9.99 -1.56 6.00
C LYS A 51 9.12 -0.70 5.07
N LYS A 52 8.84 -1.14 3.84
CA LYS A 52 7.93 -0.48 2.90
C LYS A 52 6.49 -0.42 3.44
N LEU A 53 5.96 -1.50 4.03
CA LEU A 53 4.59 -1.52 4.55
C LEU A 53 4.40 -0.55 5.72
N SER A 54 5.37 -0.44 6.61
CA SER A 54 5.31 0.51 7.73
C SER A 54 5.38 1.97 7.27
N GLU A 55 6.17 2.27 6.23
CA GLU A 55 6.20 3.58 5.58
C GLU A 55 4.86 3.93 4.89
N ILE A 56 4.26 2.98 4.16
CA ILE A 56 2.94 3.16 3.53
C ILE A 56 1.87 3.38 4.61
N ALA A 57 1.88 2.58 5.67
CA ALA A 57 0.96 2.74 6.80
C ALA A 57 1.10 4.13 7.44
N GLN A 58 2.32 4.67 7.59
CA GLN A 58 2.53 6.01 8.11
C GLN A 58 1.93 7.09 7.21
N LYS A 59 2.12 6.98 5.89
CA LYS A 59 1.53 7.92 4.92
C LYS A 59 0.00 7.85 4.93
N LEU A 60 -0.57 6.65 4.97
CA LEU A 60 -2.02 6.45 5.04
C LEU A 60 -2.64 6.99 6.33
N LYS A 61 -1.98 6.81 7.49
CA LYS A 61 -2.43 7.41 8.75
C LYS A 61 -2.49 8.94 8.66
N ASN A 62 -1.46 9.56 8.07
CA ASN A 62 -1.42 11.00 7.88
C ASN A 62 -2.52 11.46 6.91
N TYR A 63 -2.74 10.74 5.82
CA TYR A 63 -3.77 11.05 4.82
C TYR A 63 -5.20 10.90 5.36
N CYS A 64 -5.46 9.81 6.10
CA CYS A 64 -6.77 9.49 6.63
C CYS A 64 -7.06 10.16 7.99
N ALA A 65 -6.07 10.82 8.59
CA ALA A 65 -6.13 11.39 9.94
C ALA A 65 -6.61 10.38 11.01
N CYS A 66 -6.05 9.17 10.99
CA CYS A 66 -6.46 8.07 11.85
C CYS A 66 -5.27 7.32 12.50
N GLY A 67 -5.58 6.53 13.52
CA GLY A 67 -4.65 5.53 14.05
C GLY A 67 -4.54 4.32 13.12
N GLY A 68 -3.41 3.61 13.18
CA GLY A 68 -3.20 2.42 12.37
C GLY A 68 -1.85 1.74 12.59
N THR A 69 -1.66 0.57 11.99
CA THR A 69 -0.43 -0.21 12.08
C THR A 69 -0.28 -1.13 10.86
N SER A 70 0.95 -1.53 10.56
CA SER A 70 1.23 -2.61 9.60
C SER A 70 1.64 -3.87 10.38
N LYS A 71 0.99 -5.00 10.11
CA LYS A 71 1.34 -6.28 10.73
C LYS A 71 0.96 -7.43 9.80
N ASN A 72 1.78 -8.48 9.76
CA ASN A 72 1.53 -9.70 8.99
C ASN A 72 1.25 -9.44 7.51
N GLY A 73 2.00 -8.54 6.86
CA GLY A 73 1.77 -8.20 5.45
C GLY A 73 0.53 -7.34 5.18
N GLN A 74 -0.12 -6.80 6.21
CA GLN A 74 -1.35 -6.01 6.07
C GLN A 74 -1.23 -4.65 6.77
N ILE A 75 -1.91 -3.65 6.24
CA ILE A 75 -2.08 -2.34 6.86
C ILE A 75 -3.49 -2.25 7.43
N MET A 76 -3.60 -1.82 8.68
CA MET A 76 -4.87 -1.67 9.38
C MET A 76 -5.03 -0.23 9.84
N LEU A 77 -6.12 0.41 9.45
CA LEU A 77 -6.49 1.78 9.80
C LEU A 77 -7.81 1.77 10.60
N GLN A 78 -7.92 2.64 11.60
CA GLN A 78 -9.14 2.80 12.39
C GLN A 78 -10.17 3.61 11.61
N GLY A 79 -11.41 3.12 11.51
CA GLY A 79 -12.48 3.75 10.73
C GLY A 79 -12.71 3.09 9.36
N ASP A 80 -13.79 3.51 8.70
CA ASP A 80 -14.00 3.23 7.27
C ASP A 80 -13.33 4.33 6.44
N HIS A 81 -12.25 3.95 5.77
CA HIS A 81 -11.42 4.81 4.94
C HIS A 81 -11.18 4.19 3.56
N ARG A 82 -12.00 3.21 3.18
CA ARG A 82 -11.82 2.43 1.95
C ARG A 82 -11.63 3.32 0.71
N ASP A 83 -12.48 4.32 0.54
CA ASP A 83 -12.40 5.25 -0.59
C ASP A 83 -11.14 6.11 -0.57
N LYS A 84 -10.80 6.69 0.59
CA LYS A 84 -9.59 7.50 0.77
C LYS A 84 -8.31 6.70 0.54
N VAL A 85 -8.30 5.46 0.99
CA VAL A 85 -7.16 4.55 0.77
C VAL A 85 -7.01 4.26 -0.72
N ARG A 86 -8.11 3.94 -1.42
CA ARG A 86 -8.08 3.72 -2.87
C ARG A 86 -7.54 4.94 -3.61
N GLU A 87 -8.09 6.12 -3.34
CA GLU A 87 -7.63 7.39 -3.92
C GLU A 87 -6.13 7.61 -3.67
N PHE A 88 -5.67 7.42 -2.44
CA PHE A 88 -4.26 7.57 -2.09
C PHE A 88 -3.36 6.60 -2.87
N LEU A 89 -3.76 5.33 -3.01
CA LEU A 89 -2.99 4.33 -3.73
C LEU A 89 -2.89 4.65 -5.23
N ILE A 90 -3.96 5.13 -5.84
CA ILE A 90 -3.98 5.52 -7.25
C ILE A 90 -3.19 6.82 -7.45
N GLU A 91 -3.58 7.89 -6.78
CA GLU A 91 -3.08 9.24 -7.08
C GLU A 91 -1.71 9.55 -6.50
N LYS A 92 -1.39 9.01 -5.31
CA LYS A 92 -0.12 9.35 -4.62
C LYS A 92 0.94 8.29 -4.78
N MET A 93 0.55 7.04 -5.00
CA MET A 93 1.48 5.92 -5.13
C MET A 93 1.58 5.36 -6.55
N GLY A 94 0.63 5.67 -7.43
CA GLY A 94 0.62 5.23 -8.82
C GLY A 94 0.31 3.74 -8.98
N TYR A 95 -0.51 3.16 -8.10
CA TYR A 95 -1.03 1.82 -8.33
C TYR A 95 -2.16 1.88 -9.37
N PRO A 96 -2.20 0.95 -10.34
CA PRO A 96 -3.25 0.93 -11.34
C PRO A 96 -4.59 0.56 -10.71
N GLU A 97 -5.64 1.26 -11.10
CA GLU A 97 -6.98 1.11 -10.52
C GLU A 97 -7.54 -0.31 -10.68
N GLU A 98 -7.27 -0.95 -11.82
CA GLU A 98 -7.70 -2.32 -12.14
C GLU A 98 -7.16 -3.38 -11.17
N ASN A 99 -6.07 -3.06 -10.47
CA ASN A 99 -5.47 -3.94 -9.49
C ASN A 99 -5.98 -3.72 -8.05
N ILE A 100 -6.88 -2.76 -7.83
CA ILE A 100 -7.39 -2.41 -6.51
C ILE A 100 -8.82 -2.94 -6.36
N GLU A 101 -8.99 -3.94 -5.51
CA GLU A 101 -10.27 -4.54 -5.15
C GLU A 101 -10.81 -3.92 -3.86
N LEU A 102 -11.95 -3.21 -3.94
CA LEU A 102 -12.70 -2.70 -2.78
C LEU A 102 -13.76 -3.71 -2.32
N GLN A 103 -13.77 -4.04 -1.02
CA GLN A 103 -14.71 -4.98 -0.37
C GLN A 103 -15.47 -4.31 0.79
#